data_AF-A0A965BI73-F1
#
_entry.id   AF-A0A965BI73-F1
#
_cell.length_a   1.000
_cell.length_b   1.000
_cell.length_c   1.000
_cell.angle_alpha   90.00
_cell.angle_beta   90.00
_cell.angle_gamma   90.00
#
_symmetry.space_group_name_H-M   'P 1'
#
loop_
_entity.id
_entity.type
_entity.pdbx_description
1 polymer ?
#
loop_
_entity_poly.entity_id
_entity_poly.type
_entity_poly.pdbx_seq_one_letter_code
_entity_poly.pdbx_strand_id
1 'polypeptide(L)' 'MSEKTGPAANAIPPVCVVLDGVRSLYNVGAVMRACDGAGVTQVHACGITPYPPPA' A
#
# COMPACT_ATOMS: atom_id res chain seq x y z
N MET A 1 -7.79 26.74 -4.61
CA MET A 1 -7.71 25.36 -4.08
C MET A 1 -6.32 25.17 -3.48
N SER A 2 -5.98 25.64 -2.29
CA SER A 2 -6.58 25.38 -0.96
C SER A 2 -6.70 23.89 -0.66
N GLU A 3 -5.64 23.32 -0.10
CA GLU A 3 -5.75 22.59 1.18
C GLU A 3 -4.35 22.57 1.84
N LYS A 4 -4.09 23.59 2.67
CA LYS A 4 -3.11 23.50 3.75
C LYS A 4 -3.86 22.94 4.95
N THR A 5 -3.79 21.62 5.15
CA THR A 5 -4.13 21.02 6.45
C THR A 5 -2.80 20.61 7.08
N GLY A 6 -2.33 21.40 8.04
CA GLY A 6 -1.17 21.02 8.86
C GLY A 6 -1.48 19.70 9.59
N PRO A 7 -0.49 18.82 9.80
CA PRO A 7 -0.76 17.52 10.37
C PRO A 7 -1.30 17.69 11.78
N ALA A 8 -2.47 17.10 12.04
CA ALA A 8 -2.96 16.90 13.40
C ALA A 8 -1.86 16.19 14.19
N ALA A 9 -1.55 16.69 15.39
CA ALA A 9 -0.40 16.31 16.21
C ALA A 9 -0.35 14.82 16.65
N ASN A 10 -1.23 13.96 16.11
CA ASN A 10 -1.30 12.53 16.38
C ASN A 10 -1.84 11.70 15.19
N ALA A 11 -1.86 12.23 13.97
CA ALA A 11 -2.31 11.49 12.79
C ALA A 11 -1.18 10.65 12.19
N ILE A 12 -1.44 9.37 11.91
CA ILE A 12 -0.53 8.53 11.14
C ILE A 12 -0.36 9.17 9.76
N PRO A 13 0.87 9.51 9.35
CA PRO A 13 1.11 10.08 8.02
C PRO A 13 0.70 9.05 6.95
N PRO A 14 0.24 9.49 5.77
CA PRO A 14 -0.10 8.56 4.69
C PRO A 14 1.13 7.71 4.33
N VAL A 15 0.98 6.39 4.42
CA VAL A 15 2.02 5.41 4.10
C VAL A 15 1.70 4.73 2.78
N CYS A 16 2.72 4.59 1.93
CA CYS A 16 2.68 3.84 0.69
C CYS A 16 3.67 2.66 0.75
N VAL A 17 3.29 1.52 0.18
CA VAL A 17 4.08 0.28 0.18
C VAL A 17 4.45 -0.12 -1.26
N VAL A 18 5.71 -0.51 -1.49
CA VAL A 18 6.19 -1.00 -2.78
C VAL A 18 6.65 -2.45 -2.65
N LEU A 19 6.08 -3.33 -3.48
CA LEU A 19 6.42 -4.74 -3.60
C LEU A 19 7.23 -4.97 -4.88
N ASP A 20 8.55 -4.97 -4.76
CA ASP A 20 9.47 -5.23 -5.87
C ASP A 20 9.98 -6.67 -5.85
N GLY A 21 9.70 -7.41 -6.93
CA GLY A 21 10.22 -8.76 -7.12
C GLY A 21 9.66 -9.84 -6.18
N VAL A 22 8.54 -9.59 -5.49
CA VAL A 22 7.90 -10.58 -4.62
C VAL A 22 7.13 -11.58 -5.47
N ARG A 23 7.72 -12.75 -5.73
CA ARG A 23 7.15 -13.75 -6.66
C ARG A 23 6.05 -14.63 -6.07
N SER A 24 5.99 -14.74 -4.74
CA SER A 24 5.00 -15.58 -4.05
C SER A 24 3.65 -14.90 -3.98
N LEU A 25 2.66 -15.43 -4.71
CA LEU A 25 1.28 -14.94 -4.67
C LEU A 25 0.70 -14.95 -3.24
N TYR A 26 1.05 -15.96 -2.45
CA TYR A 26 0.64 -16.07 -1.05
C TYR A 26 1.18 -14.90 -0.21
N ASN A 27 2.46 -14.56 -0.37
CA ASN A 27 3.08 -13.45 0.34
C ASN A 27 2.53 -12.11 -0.12
N VAL A 28 2.33 -11.91 -1.43
CA VAL A 28 1.70 -10.69 -1.96
C VAL A 28 0.32 -10.50 -1.34
N GLY A 29 -0.53 -11.54 -1.34
CA GLY A 29 -1.85 -11.46 -0.73
C GLY A 29 -1.78 -11.22 0.78
N ALA A 30 -0.82 -11.81 1.48
CA ALA A 30 -0.62 -11.57 2.92
C ALA A 30 -0.26 -10.10 3.20
N VAL A 31 0.63 -9.52 2.40
CA VAL A 31 1.00 -8.09 2.55
C VAL A 31 -0.19 -7.18 2.22
N MET A 32 -0.95 -7.46 1.17
CA MET A 32 -2.14 -6.66 0.84
C MET A 32 -3.15 -6.62 1.99
N ARG A 33 -3.48 -7.78 2.58
CA ARG A 33 -4.39 -7.84 3.76
C ARG A 33 -3.81 -7.12 4.98
N ALA A 34 -2.49 -7.17 5.17
CA ALA A 34 -1.84 -6.42 6.24
C ALA A 34 -1.92 -4.91 5.99
N CYS A 35 -1.76 -4.46 4.73
CA CYS A 35 -1.90 -3.06 4.34
C CYS A 35 -3.31 -2.53 4.59
N ASP A 36 -4.34 -3.33 4.28
CA ASP A 36 -5.75 -3.00 4.55
C ASP A 36 -5.97 -2.76 6.06
N GLY A 37 -5.41 -3.62 6.92
CA GLY A 37 -5.52 -3.47 8.37
C GLY A 37 -4.64 -2.36 8.96
N ALA A 38 -3.56 -1.98 8.28
CA ALA A 38 -2.60 -0.97 8.74
C ALA A 38 -2.93 0.46 8.29
N GLY A 39 -3.98 0.68 7.50
CA GLY A 39 -4.34 2.00 6.98
C GLY A 39 -3.35 2.53 5.94
N VAL A 40 -2.69 1.63 5.20
CA VAL A 40 -1.83 1.99 4.06
C VAL A 40 -2.72 2.54 2.94
N THR A 41 -2.34 3.68 2.37
CA THR A 41 -3.18 4.36 1.37
C THR A 41 -2.97 3.83 -0.04
N GLN A 42 -1.79 3.28 -0.32
CA GLN A 42 -1.41 2.78 -1.65
C GLN A 42 -0.42 1.62 -1.55
N VAL A 43 -0.61 0.62 -2.40
CA VAL A 43 0.32 -0.50 -2.59
C VAL A 43 0.67 -0.61 -4.07
N HIS A 44 1.96 -0.58 -4.39
CA HIS A 44 2.49 -0.72 -5.74
C HIS A 44 3.14 -2.09 -5.92
N ALA A 45 2.73 -2.83 -6.93
CA ALA A 45 3.45 -4.01 -7.40
C ALA A 45 4.40 -3.58 -8.53
N CYS A 46 5.67 -3.96 -8.43
CA CYS A 46 6.72 -3.63 -9.39
C CYS A 46 7.51 -4.87 -9.82
N GLY A 47 8.23 -4.76 -10.93
CA GLY A 47 9.00 -5.87 -11.48
C GLY A 47 8.11 -7.04 -11.90
N ILE A 48 8.40 -8.23 -11.37
CA ILE A 48 7.66 -9.48 -11.65
C ILE A 48 6.59 -9.79 -10.59
N THR A 49 6.35 -8.88 -9.62
CA THR A 49 5.38 -9.10 -8.54
C THR A 49 3.98 -9.32 -9.14
N PRO A 50 3.33 -10.47 -8.87
CA PRO A 50 2.00 -10.73 -9.38
C PRO A 50 0.98 -9.82 -8.66
N TYR A 51 -0.05 -9.40 -9.38
CA TYR A 51 -1.16 -8.62 -8.83
C TYR A 51 -2.50 -9.20 -9.31
N PRO A 52 -3.62 -8.92 -8.62
CA PRO A 52 -4.93 -9.40 -9.05
C PRO A 52 -5.26 -8.96 -10.49
N PRO A 53 -5.93 -9.80 -11.29
CA PRO A 53 -6.34 -9.38 -12.63
C PRO A 53 -7.27 -8.16 -12.54
N PRO A 54 -7.29 -7.30 -13.58
CA PRO A 54 -8.31 -6.25 -13.69
C PRO A 54 -9.72 -6.85 -13.63
N ALA A 55 -10.67 -6.10 -13.08
CA ALA A 55 -12.09 -6.44 -13.08
C ALA A 55 -12.70 -6.34 -14.48
#